data_AF-A0A662U856-F1
#
_entry.id   AF-A0A662U856-F1
#
_cell.length_a   1.000
_cell.length_b   1.000
_cell.length_c   1.000
_cell.angle_alpha   90.00
_cell.angle_beta   90.00
_cell.angle_gamma   90.00
#
_symmetry.space_group_name_H-M   'P 1'
#
loop_
_entity.id
_entity.type
_entity.pdbx_description
1 polymer ?
#
loop_
_entity_poly.entity_id
_entity_poly.type
_entity_poly.pdbx_seq_one_letter_code
_entity_poly.pdbx_strand_id
1 'polypeptide(L)'
;IVITGVALNMLLGEEQAPGGLLAATGSETFAHGLIRKIVNNTLVFINGTLVPTPESTGSGYMPLAFRADLKIEDPNIDLTIERYDVGDYLLMIINTTTSYDYTQSNIGCYNTYCYTFHIRGEHAIYGLGYSFVSKYDDSDDNGPLKYTLINNGYDHIIIGVEFNNPEETGLYNGTIYVSKVKVSDASESDLIAKFYVDKTGKNINATLYVNGNIINATAFYRTYNIKDPIPSIDQFAIYVPVEDLLNVGFGDSLWIKTAITYCSSECSTDDSEWINFTYNPLKLIVNEIYRKYFGS
;
A
#
# COMPACT_ATOMS: atom_id res chain seq x y z
N ILE A 1 3.21 -10.48 25.40
CA ILE A 1 2.81 -9.33 24.55
C ILE A 1 1.39 -9.61 24.14
N VAL A 2 0.43 -8.89 24.73
CA VAL A 2 -0.97 -8.97 24.32
C VAL A 2 -1.12 -7.95 23.20
N ILE A 3 -1.09 -8.41 21.96
CA ILE A 3 -1.37 -7.59 20.77
C ILE A 3 -2.89 -7.40 20.72
N THR A 4 -3.42 -6.51 21.56
CA THR A 4 -4.81 -6.07 21.47
C THR A 4 -4.85 -4.69 20.86
N GLY A 5 -5.42 -4.63 19.66
CA GLY A 5 -5.73 -3.38 19.00
C GLY A 5 -6.15 -3.56 17.55
N VAL A 6 -7.07 -4.49 17.28
CA VAL A 6 -7.93 -4.50 16.10
C VAL A 6 -7.20 -4.49 14.73
N ALA A 7 -7.20 -5.67 14.10
CA ALA A 7 -6.91 -5.89 12.68
C ALA A 7 -5.45 -6.10 12.22
N LEU A 8 -4.70 -6.91 12.96
CA LEU A 8 -3.74 -7.85 12.34
C LEU A 8 -4.46 -9.16 11.99
N ASN A 9 -5.60 -9.05 11.29
CA ASN A 9 -6.57 -10.14 11.20
C ASN A 9 -5.97 -11.29 10.39
N MET A 10 -5.77 -12.42 11.09
CA MET A 10 -5.19 -13.68 10.64
C MET A 10 -3.67 -13.66 10.39
N LEU A 11 -2.90 -13.53 11.47
CA LEU A 11 -1.82 -14.51 11.67
C LEU A 11 -2.49 -15.87 11.81
N LEU A 12 -2.36 -16.74 10.81
CA LEU A 12 -2.80 -18.13 10.93
C LEU A 12 -2.13 -18.73 12.18
N GLY A 13 -2.94 -19.18 13.14
CA GLY A 13 -2.57 -19.40 14.54
C GLY A 13 -1.52 -20.49 14.81
N GLU A 14 -1.48 -20.97 16.05
CA GLU A 14 -0.42 -21.84 16.62
C GLU A 14 -0.24 -23.23 15.96
N GLU A 15 -0.96 -23.57 14.89
CA GLU A 15 -0.83 -24.84 14.15
C GLU A 15 -0.25 -24.68 12.73
N GLN A 16 0.67 -23.74 12.50
CA GLN A 16 1.57 -23.90 11.36
C GLN A 16 2.69 -24.88 11.73
N ALA A 17 2.51 -26.14 11.32
CA ALA A 17 3.60 -27.11 11.31
C ALA A 17 4.85 -26.49 10.66
N PRO A 18 6.08 -26.83 11.10
CA PRO A 18 7.32 -26.25 10.56
C PRO A 18 7.51 -26.38 9.03
N GLY A 19 6.64 -27.10 8.33
CA GLY A 19 6.62 -27.23 6.87
C GLY A 19 5.84 -26.16 6.09
N GLY A 20 5.10 -25.25 6.75
CA GLY A 20 4.28 -24.22 6.08
C GLY A 20 2.98 -24.75 5.47
N LEU A 21 2.21 -23.85 4.85
CA LEU A 21 0.99 -24.17 4.09
C LEU A 21 1.37 -24.51 2.65
N LEU A 22 1.15 -25.76 2.26
CA LEU A 22 1.42 -26.24 0.90
C LEU A 22 0.28 -25.82 -0.03
N ALA A 23 0.59 -24.98 -1.02
CA ALA A 23 -0.31 -24.66 -2.11
C ALA A 23 -0.34 -25.82 -3.11
N ALA A 24 -1.54 -26.28 -3.49
CA ALA A 24 -1.73 -27.45 -4.35
C ALA A 24 -1.25 -27.20 -5.80
N THR A 25 -1.05 -28.29 -6.54
CA THR A 25 -0.77 -28.23 -7.99
C THR A 25 -1.91 -27.50 -8.72
N GLY A 26 -1.58 -26.36 -9.33
CA GLY A 26 -2.55 -25.48 -10.01
C GLY A 26 -2.81 -24.15 -9.28
N SER A 27 -2.29 -23.96 -8.06
CA SER A 27 -2.32 -22.66 -7.37
C SER A 27 -1.43 -21.61 -8.06
N GLU A 28 -1.88 -20.36 -7.96
CA GLU A 28 -1.19 -19.17 -8.44
C GLU A 28 -1.12 -18.15 -7.28
N THR A 29 0.05 -17.55 -7.08
CA THR A 29 0.21 -16.40 -6.18
C THR A 29 0.79 -15.24 -6.99
N PHE A 30 0.07 -14.12 -6.98
CA PHE A 30 0.43 -12.89 -7.68
C PHE A 30 0.47 -11.70 -6.74
N ALA A 31 1.48 -10.85 -6.87
CA ALA A 31 1.54 -9.56 -6.18
C ALA A 31 2.19 -8.49 -7.06
N HIS A 32 1.72 -7.25 -6.92
CA HIS A 32 2.33 -6.07 -7.54
C HIS A 32 2.56 -4.98 -6.48
N GLY A 33 3.72 -4.33 -6.51
CA GLY A 33 4.01 -3.20 -5.65
C GLY A 33 5.46 -3.11 -5.23
N LEU A 34 5.75 -2.52 -4.08
CA LEU A 34 7.12 -2.46 -3.57
C LEU A 34 7.46 -3.81 -2.90
N ILE A 35 8.34 -4.60 -3.51
CA ILE A 35 8.63 -5.95 -2.99
C ILE A 35 10.05 -5.99 -2.46
N ARG A 36 10.20 -6.27 -1.16
CA ARG A 36 11.51 -6.43 -0.52
C ARG A 36 11.91 -7.90 -0.51
N LYS A 37 12.86 -8.25 -1.37
CA LYS A 37 13.52 -9.56 -1.35
C LYS A 37 14.62 -9.56 -0.29
N ILE A 38 14.58 -10.51 0.66
CA ILE A 38 15.56 -10.57 1.75
C ILE A 38 16.67 -11.59 1.44
N VAL A 39 16.32 -12.83 1.09
CA VAL A 39 17.29 -13.89 0.72
C VAL A 39 16.64 -14.81 -0.32
N ASN A 40 17.44 -15.49 -1.15
CA ASN A 40 17.06 -16.51 -2.15
C ASN A 40 15.79 -17.30 -1.77
N ASN A 41 14.63 -16.76 -2.17
CA ASN A 41 13.27 -17.31 -2.10
C ASN A 41 12.38 -16.79 -0.94
N THR A 42 12.93 -16.14 0.09
CA THR A 42 12.12 -15.41 1.09
C THR A 42 11.82 -13.99 0.62
N LEU A 43 10.56 -13.77 0.27
CA LEU A 43 10.03 -12.45 -0.08
C LEU A 43 9.27 -11.87 1.11
N VAL A 44 9.29 -10.54 1.23
CA VAL A 44 8.37 -9.76 2.07
C VAL A 44 7.74 -8.74 1.14
N PHE A 45 6.44 -8.81 0.98
CA PHE A 45 5.70 -7.81 0.23
C PHE A 45 5.54 -6.57 1.13
N ILE A 46 5.72 -5.38 0.56
CA ILE A 46 5.65 -4.11 1.28
C ILE A 46 4.83 -3.19 0.40
N ASN A 47 3.55 -2.98 0.72
CA ASN A 47 2.65 -2.11 -0.03
C ASN A 47 2.26 -2.66 -1.43
N GLY A 48 1.02 -3.12 -1.53
CA GLY A 48 0.39 -3.46 -2.79
C GLY A 48 -0.06 -2.18 -3.47
N THR A 49 0.65 -1.77 -4.52
CA THR A 49 0.11 -0.77 -5.46
C THR A 49 -0.54 -1.52 -6.61
N LEU A 50 -1.44 -0.88 -7.34
CA LEU A 50 -2.17 -1.53 -8.40
C LEU A 50 -1.51 -1.30 -9.77
N VAL A 51 -1.40 -2.40 -10.55
CA VAL A 51 -1.37 -2.54 -12.04
C VAL A 51 0.01 -2.60 -12.73
N PRO A 52 0.23 -3.44 -13.81
CA PRO A 52 -0.70 -4.25 -14.62
C PRO A 52 -0.82 -5.76 -14.44
N THR A 53 -2.02 -6.21 -14.79
CA THR A 53 -2.39 -7.33 -15.69
C THR A 53 -1.24 -8.13 -16.34
N PRO A 54 -1.14 -9.44 -16.06
CA PRO A 54 -0.83 -10.41 -17.10
C PRO A 54 -2.06 -10.53 -18.03
N GLU A 55 -1.84 -10.68 -19.34
CA GLU A 55 -2.92 -11.00 -20.28
C GLU A 55 -3.70 -12.21 -19.78
N SER A 56 -4.99 -12.00 -19.50
CA SER A 56 -5.86 -13.07 -19.07
C SER A 56 -6.03 -14.13 -20.18
N THR A 57 -5.86 -15.41 -19.84
CA THR A 57 -6.27 -16.53 -20.69
C THR A 57 -7.74 -16.93 -20.51
N GLY A 58 -8.56 -16.13 -19.80
CA GLY A 58 -9.98 -16.41 -19.52
C GLY A 58 -10.84 -15.16 -19.29
N SER A 59 -11.92 -15.04 -20.07
CA SER A 59 -12.89 -13.93 -20.12
C SER A 59 -13.11 -13.12 -18.82
N GLY A 60 -12.36 -12.02 -18.66
CA GLY A 60 -12.55 -11.03 -17.60
C GLY A 60 -11.32 -10.14 -17.45
N TYR A 61 -11.48 -8.83 -17.66
CA TYR A 61 -10.46 -7.81 -17.38
C TYR A 61 -10.50 -7.49 -15.88
N MET A 62 -9.53 -7.92 -15.07
CA MET A 62 -9.48 -7.56 -13.65
C MET A 62 -8.07 -7.09 -13.22
N PRO A 63 -7.92 -5.90 -12.60
CA PRO A 63 -6.65 -5.37 -12.11
C PRO A 63 -6.34 -5.92 -10.71
N LEU A 64 -5.28 -6.73 -10.55
CA LEU A 64 -4.92 -7.34 -9.25
C LEU A 64 -3.71 -6.65 -8.61
N ALA A 65 -3.81 -6.23 -7.34
CA ALA A 65 -2.64 -5.95 -6.48
C ALA A 65 -2.25 -7.19 -5.68
N PHE A 66 -3.25 -8.05 -5.38
CA PHE A 66 -3.06 -9.35 -4.78
C PHE A 66 -4.13 -10.35 -5.25
N ARG A 67 -3.69 -11.59 -5.57
CA ARG A 67 -4.54 -12.80 -5.58
C ARG A 67 -3.69 -13.96 -5.06
N ALA A 68 -4.18 -14.63 -4.02
CA ALA A 68 -3.77 -15.98 -3.67
C ALA A 68 -4.96 -16.89 -3.90
N ASP A 69 -4.78 -18.10 -4.44
CA ASP A 69 -5.82 -19.14 -4.42
C ASP A 69 -5.20 -20.43 -3.87
N LEU A 70 -5.67 -20.89 -2.71
CA LEU A 70 -5.02 -21.97 -1.96
C LEU A 70 -5.96 -23.14 -1.66
N LYS A 71 -6.46 -23.90 -2.64
CA LYS A 71 -7.41 -25.01 -2.35
C LYS A 71 -6.79 -26.24 -1.68
N ILE A 72 -7.21 -26.55 -0.46
CA ILE A 72 -7.02 -27.86 0.19
C ILE A 72 -8.39 -28.43 0.55
N GLU A 73 -8.67 -29.68 0.17
CA GLU A 73 -9.91 -30.41 0.48
C GLU A 73 -9.66 -31.62 1.43
N ASP A 74 -10.52 -31.65 2.46
CA ASP A 74 -10.72 -32.28 3.78
C ASP A 74 -9.52 -32.49 4.73
N PRO A 75 -9.49 -31.85 5.94
CA PRO A 75 -10.52 -30.99 6.56
C PRO A 75 -10.39 -29.47 6.27
N ASN A 76 -10.01 -29.16 5.02
CA ASN A 76 -9.97 -27.89 4.25
C ASN A 76 -9.27 -26.64 4.82
N ILE A 77 -8.34 -26.08 4.02
CA ILE A 77 -8.10 -24.63 3.97
C ILE A 77 -8.06 -24.20 2.50
N ASP A 78 -8.84 -23.17 2.17
CA ASP A 78 -8.86 -22.44 0.90
C ASP A 78 -8.70 -20.94 1.17
N LEU A 79 -7.70 -20.26 0.60
CA LEU A 79 -7.44 -18.84 0.89
C LEU A 79 -7.37 -17.99 -0.39
N THR A 80 -8.24 -16.96 -0.44
CA THR A 80 -8.26 -15.90 -1.46
C THR A 80 -8.48 -14.53 -0.82
N ILE A 81 -7.64 -13.53 -1.08
CA ILE A 81 -7.86 -12.14 -0.63
C ILE A 81 -7.71 -11.20 -1.84
N GLU A 82 -8.71 -10.37 -2.10
CA GLU A 82 -8.70 -9.34 -3.14
C GLU A 82 -9.05 -7.98 -2.54
N ARG A 83 -8.10 -7.05 -2.55
CA ARG A 83 -8.32 -5.64 -2.25
C ARG A 83 -7.52 -4.75 -3.17
N TYR A 84 -8.04 -3.54 -3.35
CA TYR A 84 -7.72 -2.67 -4.46
C TYR A 84 -7.24 -1.29 -3.99
N ASP A 85 -6.93 -1.06 -2.71
CA ASP A 85 -6.61 0.29 -2.24
C ASP A 85 -5.11 0.53 -2.13
N VAL A 86 -4.65 1.72 -2.57
CA VAL A 86 -3.26 2.16 -2.39
C VAL A 86 -2.97 2.25 -0.90
N GLY A 87 -1.86 1.65 -0.48
CA GLY A 87 -1.45 1.60 0.92
C GLY A 87 -1.89 0.34 1.64
N ASP A 88 -2.61 -0.58 0.97
CA ASP A 88 -2.79 -1.93 1.48
C ASP A 88 -1.45 -2.64 1.61
N TYR A 89 -1.28 -3.33 2.74
CA TYR A 89 -0.05 -4.02 3.06
C TYR A 89 -0.32 -5.52 3.13
N LEU A 90 0.54 -6.29 2.49
CA LEU A 90 0.52 -7.74 2.53
C LEU A 90 1.89 -8.22 2.97
N LEU A 91 1.95 -9.14 3.92
CA LEU A 91 3.14 -9.87 4.30
C LEU A 91 2.93 -11.32 3.89
N MET A 92 3.77 -11.84 2.99
CA MET A 92 3.83 -13.27 2.75
C MET A 92 5.28 -13.70 2.76
N ILE A 93 5.57 -14.80 3.44
CA ILE A 93 6.85 -15.47 3.40
C ILE A 93 6.65 -16.81 2.70
N ILE A 94 7.24 -16.92 1.53
CA ILE A 94 7.16 -18.11 0.68
C ILE A 94 8.54 -18.78 0.71
N ASN A 95 8.59 -20.10 0.72
CA ASN A 95 9.77 -20.84 0.29
C ASN A 95 9.34 -21.71 -0.89
N THR A 96 10.09 -21.63 -1.97
CA THR A 96 9.83 -22.43 -3.15
C THR A 96 11.13 -22.99 -3.72
N THR A 97 11.05 -24.21 -4.25
CA THR A 97 12.08 -24.82 -5.11
C THR A 97 11.76 -24.60 -6.60
N THR A 98 10.59 -24.07 -6.94
CA THR A 98 10.15 -23.75 -8.30
C THR A 98 10.59 -22.36 -8.74
N SER A 99 10.69 -22.14 -10.05
CA SER A 99 10.96 -20.83 -10.64
C SER A 99 9.75 -19.90 -10.43
N TYR A 100 9.98 -18.72 -9.86
CA TYR A 100 9.03 -17.61 -9.82
C TYR A 100 9.45 -16.52 -10.80
N ASP A 101 8.48 -15.76 -11.30
CA ASP A 101 8.72 -14.53 -12.04
C ASP A 101 8.80 -13.35 -11.07
N TYR A 102 9.80 -12.50 -11.26
CA TYR A 102 10.03 -11.28 -10.51
C TYR A 102 10.57 -10.22 -11.44
N THR A 103 9.67 -9.37 -11.94
CA THR A 103 9.99 -8.37 -12.96
C THR A 103 9.73 -6.97 -12.45
N GLN A 104 10.64 -6.06 -12.80
CA GLN A 104 10.49 -4.65 -12.50
C GLN A 104 9.38 -4.04 -13.37
N SER A 105 8.54 -3.21 -12.77
CA SER A 105 7.46 -2.47 -13.43
C SER A 105 7.54 -0.98 -13.08
N ASN A 106 7.23 -0.15 -14.06
CA ASN A 106 7.21 1.32 -13.95
C ASN A 106 5.80 1.87 -13.72
N ILE A 107 4.84 1.02 -13.34
CA ILE A 107 3.42 1.38 -13.22
C ILE A 107 3.04 1.37 -11.74
N GLY A 108 2.18 2.31 -11.34
CA GLY A 108 1.68 2.43 -9.96
C GLY A 108 2.70 2.97 -8.96
N CYS A 109 3.95 3.22 -9.38
CA CYS A 109 5.04 3.72 -8.55
C CYS A 109 5.63 5.01 -9.13
N TYR A 110 5.99 5.94 -8.25
CA TYR A 110 6.71 7.17 -8.58
C TYR A 110 8.01 7.26 -7.78
N ASN A 111 9.10 7.64 -8.45
CA ASN A 111 10.44 7.77 -7.87
C ASN A 111 10.92 6.49 -7.13
N THR A 112 10.44 5.34 -7.59
CA THR A 112 10.86 3.99 -7.20
C THR A 112 10.41 3.01 -8.28
N TYR A 113 10.71 1.73 -8.11
CA TYR A 113 10.19 0.68 -8.96
C TYR A 113 9.19 -0.18 -8.20
N CYS A 114 8.06 -0.42 -8.85
CA CYS A 114 7.17 -1.49 -8.50
C CYS A 114 7.74 -2.80 -9.09
N TYR A 115 7.33 -3.92 -8.52
CA TYR A 115 7.71 -5.24 -8.98
C TYR A 115 6.46 -6.09 -9.10
N THR A 116 6.42 -6.90 -10.15
CA THR A 116 5.43 -7.95 -10.34
C THR A 116 6.06 -9.25 -9.91
N PHE A 117 5.43 -9.92 -8.95
CA PHE A 117 5.77 -11.27 -8.50
C PHE A 117 4.67 -12.23 -8.91
N HIS A 118 5.07 -13.37 -9.45
CA HIS A 118 4.13 -14.40 -9.87
C HIS A 118 4.78 -15.78 -9.75
N ILE A 119 4.11 -16.68 -9.03
CA ILE A 119 4.51 -18.08 -8.90
C ILE A 119 3.34 -19.00 -9.25
N ARG A 120 3.64 -20.10 -9.96
CA ARG A 120 2.70 -21.14 -10.36
C ARG A 120 3.16 -22.51 -9.85
N GLY A 121 2.20 -23.37 -9.56
CA GLY A 121 2.48 -24.74 -9.11
C GLY A 121 2.71 -24.84 -7.60
N GLU A 122 3.20 -25.99 -7.14
CA GLU A 122 3.36 -26.28 -5.72
C GLU A 122 4.41 -25.37 -5.06
N HIS A 123 4.02 -24.71 -3.97
CA HIS A 123 4.89 -23.86 -3.16
C HIS A 123 4.41 -23.82 -1.71
N ALA A 124 5.29 -23.45 -0.78
CA ALA A 124 4.97 -23.43 0.65
C ALA A 124 4.96 -22.00 1.18
N ILE A 125 3.87 -21.61 1.88
CA ILE A 125 3.73 -20.34 2.57
C ILE A 125 3.99 -20.54 4.07
N TYR A 126 5.02 -19.92 4.62
CA TYR A 126 5.46 -20.08 6.01
C TYR A 126 4.93 -18.98 6.94
N GLY A 127 4.51 -17.86 6.36
CA GLY A 127 3.94 -16.73 7.10
C GLY A 127 3.07 -15.91 6.19
N LEU A 128 1.92 -15.49 6.72
CA LEU A 128 0.98 -14.64 6.01
C LEU A 128 0.37 -13.65 7.00
N GLY A 129 0.28 -12.39 6.61
CA GLY A 129 -0.47 -11.35 7.30
C GLY A 129 -0.84 -10.24 6.33
N TYR A 130 -1.86 -9.43 6.66
CA TYR A 130 -2.25 -8.28 5.85
C TYR A 130 -2.69 -7.14 6.75
N SER A 131 -2.51 -5.91 6.28
CA SER A 131 -3.03 -4.69 6.90
C SER A 131 -3.75 -3.88 5.83
N PHE A 132 -4.96 -3.45 6.17
CA PHE A 132 -5.86 -2.77 5.26
C PHE A 132 -5.80 -1.26 5.51
N VAL A 133 -5.65 -0.49 4.43
CA VAL A 133 -5.61 0.98 4.56
C VAL A 133 -6.89 1.48 5.21
N SER A 134 -6.73 2.34 6.21
CA SER A 134 -7.85 3.01 6.86
C SER A 134 -8.31 4.17 5.99
N LYS A 135 -9.62 4.28 5.77
CA LYS A 135 -10.25 5.37 5.04
C LYS A 135 -10.99 6.29 6.00
N TYR A 136 -10.65 7.57 5.99
CA TYR A 136 -11.31 8.62 6.76
C TYR A 136 -12.14 9.45 5.79
N ASP A 137 -13.46 9.41 5.94
CA ASP A 137 -14.43 10.02 5.02
C ASP A 137 -14.41 11.55 5.10
N ASP A 138 -14.41 12.17 3.93
CA ASP A 138 -14.43 13.62 3.71
C ASP A 138 -15.50 14.00 2.66
N SER A 139 -16.34 13.04 2.22
CA SER A 139 -17.22 13.21 1.06
C SER A 139 -18.45 14.11 1.30
N ASP A 140 -18.65 14.61 2.51
CA ASP A 140 -19.82 15.41 2.89
C ASP A 140 -19.87 16.79 2.20
N ASP A 141 -18.75 17.29 1.67
CA ASP A 141 -18.62 18.67 1.16
C ASP A 141 -18.72 18.81 -0.38
N ASN A 142 -19.01 17.73 -1.12
CA ASN A 142 -18.93 17.68 -2.60
C ASN A 142 -17.57 18.15 -3.16
N GLY A 143 -16.51 18.13 -2.34
CA GLY A 143 -15.18 18.52 -2.74
C GLY A 143 -14.45 17.42 -3.53
N PRO A 144 -13.25 17.72 -4.06
CA PRO A 144 -12.43 16.76 -4.78
C PRO A 144 -11.85 15.64 -3.91
N LEU A 145 -11.84 15.77 -2.58
CA LEU A 145 -11.39 14.75 -1.65
C LEU A 145 -12.57 13.86 -1.25
N LYS A 146 -12.35 12.54 -1.24
CA LYS A 146 -13.35 11.56 -0.77
C LYS A 146 -12.90 10.87 0.50
N TYR A 147 -11.66 10.40 0.50
CA TYR A 147 -11.06 9.77 1.67
C TYR A 147 -9.63 10.23 1.87
N THR A 148 -9.25 10.47 3.13
CA THR A 148 -7.85 10.37 3.54
C THR A 148 -7.52 8.90 3.82
N LEU A 149 -6.43 8.40 3.23
CA LEU A 149 -5.97 7.02 3.32
C LEU A 149 -4.74 6.95 4.23
N ILE A 150 -4.76 6.11 5.28
CA ILE A 150 -3.61 5.97 6.19
C ILE A 150 -3.39 4.49 6.54
N ASN A 151 -2.14 4.01 6.47
CA ASN A 151 -1.78 2.68 6.94
C ASN A 151 -0.37 2.64 7.54
N ASN A 152 -0.15 1.66 8.42
CA ASN A 152 1.20 1.29 8.87
C ASN A 152 1.86 0.38 7.83
N GLY A 153 3.09 0.71 7.47
CA GLY A 153 3.97 -0.13 6.67
C GLY A 153 4.92 -0.96 7.53
N TYR A 154 6.03 -1.38 6.93
CA TYR A 154 7.09 -2.11 7.64
C TYR A 154 7.70 -1.24 8.74
N ASP A 155 8.30 -0.11 8.38
CA ASP A 155 9.01 0.87 9.23
C ASP A 155 8.67 2.32 8.83
N HIS A 156 7.48 2.50 8.27
CA HIS A 156 7.01 3.75 7.68
C HIS A 156 5.48 3.79 7.77
N ILE A 157 4.89 4.92 7.41
CA ILE A 157 3.46 5.01 7.14
C ILE A 157 3.24 5.30 5.67
N ILE A 158 2.10 4.84 5.16
CA ILE A 158 1.57 5.26 3.87
C ILE A 158 0.43 6.23 4.16
N ILE A 159 0.50 7.43 3.59
CA ILE A 159 -0.58 8.41 3.66
C ILE A 159 -0.96 8.84 2.26
N GLY A 160 -2.25 8.85 1.96
CA GLY A 160 -2.75 9.19 0.65
C GLY A 160 -4.17 9.73 0.68
N VAL A 161 -4.75 9.79 -0.51
CA VAL A 161 -6.13 10.23 -0.73
C VAL A 161 -6.82 9.37 -1.79
N GLU A 162 -8.15 9.30 -1.69
CA GLU A 162 -9.04 8.90 -2.77
C GLU A 162 -9.79 10.13 -3.27
N PHE A 163 -9.82 10.33 -4.59
CA PHE A 163 -10.53 11.43 -5.24
C PHE A 163 -12.01 11.10 -5.42
N ASN A 164 -12.90 12.09 -5.27
CA ASN A 164 -14.34 11.87 -5.35
C ASN A 164 -14.83 11.55 -6.78
N ASN A 165 -14.28 12.24 -7.78
CA ASN A 165 -14.66 12.09 -9.19
C ASN A 165 -13.49 11.60 -10.05
N PRO A 166 -13.15 10.31 -10.00
CA PRO A 166 -11.95 9.79 -10.63
C PRO A 166 -11.98 9.76 -12.16
N GLU A 167 -13.17 9.73 -12.75
CA GLU A 167 -13.38 9.76 -14.21
C GLU A 167 -13.15 11.15 -14.81
N GLU A 168 -13.11 12.19 -13.98
CA GLU A 168 -12.90 13.55 -14.48
C GLU A 168 -11.46 13.77 -14.96
N THR A 169 -11.36 14.45 -16.10
CA THR A 169 -10.09 14.86 -16.70
C THR A 169 -9.69 16.23 -16.16
N GLY A 170 -8.59 16.32 -15.44
CA GLY A 170 -8.08 17.59 -14.94
C GLY A 170 -6.82 17.42 -14.10
N LEU A 171 -6.54 18.44 -13.30
CA LEU A 171 -5.34 18.55 -12.47
C LEU A 171 -5.71 18.42 -11.00
N TYR A 172 -5.08 17.49 -10.29
CA TYR A 172 -5.17 17.40 -8.84
C TYR A 172 -3.85 17.88 -8.23
N ASN A 173 -3.92 18.88 -7.36
CA ASN A 173 -2.83 19.27 -6.47
C ASN A 173 -3.20 18.84 -5.07
N GLY A 174 -2.33 18.08 -4.40
CA GLY A 174 -2.58 17.66 -3.04
C GLY A 174 -1.45 18.02 -2.10
N THR A 175 -1.80 18.28 -0.85
CA THR A 175 -0.87 18.45 0.25
C THR A 175 -1.27 17.55 1.40
N ILE A 176 -0.30 16.81 1.93
CA ILE A 176 -0.43 15.96 3.12
C ILE A 176 0.44 16.57 4.20
N TYR A 177 -0.18 16.87 5.34
CA TYR A 177 0.45 17.44 6.52
C TYR A 177 0.58 16.35 7.58
N VAL A 178 1.76 16.21 8.17
CA VAL A 178 2.04 15.25 9.24
C VAL A 178 2.76 15.97 10.37
N SER A 179 2.20 15.88 11.58
CA SER A 179 2.82 16.44 12.77
C SER A 179 2.77 15.51 13.97
N LYS A 180 3.76 15.61 14.85
CA LYS A 180 3.79 14.88 16.12
C LYS A 180 2.80 15.43 17.16
N VAL A 181 2.40 16.68 17.00
CA VAL A 181 1.44 17.35 17.88
C VAL A 181 0.36 18.00 17.03
N LYS A 182 -0.86 18.13 17.57
CA LYS A 182 -1.90 18.84 16.84
C LYS A 182 -1.52 20.33 16.77
N VAL A 183 -1.33 20.83 15.57
CA VAL A 183 -1.06 22.26 15.30
C VAL A 183 -2.34 22.94 14.82
N SER A 184 -2.47 24.24 15.09
CA SER A 184 -3.61 25.04 14.60
C SER A 184 -3.46 25.42 13.14
N ASP A 185 -2.23 25.74 12.72
CA ASP A 185 -1.88 26.04 11.34
C ASP A 185 -1.18 24.82 10.72
N ALA A 186 -1.80 24.21 9.70
CA ALA A 186 -1.25 23.03 9.05
C ALA A 186 0.11 23.29 8.39
N SER A 187 0.42 24.53 8.01
CA SER A 187 1.72 24.90 7.44
C SER A 187 2.89 24.80 8.43
N GLU A 188 2.60 24.73 9.74
CA GLU A 188 3.59 24.51 10.81
C GLU A 188 3.89 23.02 11.06
N SER A 189 3.33 22.11 10.26
CA SER A 189 3.55 20.67 10.42
C SER A 189 5.02 20.28 10.24
N ASP A 190 5.48 19.31 11.02
CA ASP A 190 6.86 18.80 10.97
C ASP A 190 7.24 18.30 9.56
N LEU A 191 6.26 17.74 8.84
CA LEU A 191 6.40 17.22 7.49
C LEU A 191 5.21 17.63 6.62
N ILE A 192 5.52 18.07 5.41
CA ILE A 192 4.54 18.48 4.40
C ILE A 192 4.90 17.76 3.10
N ALA A 193 4.02 16.91 2.60
CA ALA A 193 4.20 16.26 1.31
C ALA A 193 3.26 16.90 0.28
N LYS A 194 3.81 17.41 -0.81
CA LYS A 194 3.03 17.96 -1.92
C LYS A 194 3.05 17.00 -3.08
N PHE A 195 1.92 16.81 -3.73
CA PHE A 195 1.83 16.00 -4.93
C PHE A 195 0.95 16.64 -5.98
N TYR A 196 1.14 16.16 -7.20
CA TYR A 196 0.48 16.62 -8.39
C TYR A 196 0.14 15.42 -9.26
N VAL A 197 -1.11 15.35 -9.71
CA VAL A 197 -1.60 14.35 -10.65
C VAL A 197 -2.28 15.08 -11.81
N ASP A 198 -1.62 15.08 -12.96
CA ASP A 198 -2.15 15.57 -14.22
C ASP A 198 -2.69 14.40 -15.05
N LYS A 199 -4.01 14.28 -15.07
CA LYS A 199 -4.68 13.26 -15.89
C LYS A 199 -4.70 13.62 -17.38
N THR A 200 -4.48 14.89 -17.74
CA THR A 200 -4.45 15.35 -19.14
C THR A 200 -3.10 15.10 -19.81
N GLY A 201 -2.02 15.48 -19.14
CA GLY A 201 -0.64 15.32 -19.60
C GLY A 201 0.03 14.03 -19.13
N LYS A 202 -0.66 13.21 -18.31
CA LYS A 202 -0.13 11.98 -17.69
C LYS A 202 1.12 12.22 -16.85
N ASN A 203 1.16 13.34 -16.16
CA ASN A 203 2.30 13.71 -15.35
C ASN A 203 1.97 13.54 -13.87
N ILE A 204 2.88 12.93 -13.12
CA ILE A 204 2.76 12.74 -11.68
C ILE A 204 4.02 13.29 -11.05
N ASN A 205 3.87 14.03 -9.96
CA ASN A 205 4.99 14.51 -9.18
C ASN A 205 4.67 14.43 -7.69
N ALA A 206 5.67 14.14 -6.87
CA ALA A 206 5.57 14.09 -5.43
C ALA A 206 6.85 14.64 -4.81
N THR A 207 6.71 15.53 -3.84
CA THR A 207 7.82 16.18 -3.14
C THR A 207 7.53 16.18 -1.65
N LEU A 208 8.52 15.77 -0.85
CA LEU A 208 8.43 15.75 0.60
C LEU A 208 9.24 16.92 1.16
N TYR A 209 8.65 17.68 2.07
CA TYR A 209 9.31 18.74 2.82
C TYR A 209 9.38 18.31 4.28
N VAL A 210 10.58 18.26 4.84
CA VAL A 210 10.80 17.89 6.24
C VAL A 210 11.54 19.04 6.90
N ASN A 211 10.88 19.70 7.86
CA ASN A 211 11.41 20.91 8.51
C ASN A 211 11.93 21.95 7.48
N GLY A 212 11.22 22.12 6.37
CA GLY A 212 11.56 23.05 5.28
C GLY A 212 12.58 22.53 4.25
N ASN A 213 13.21 21.37 4.46
CA ASN A 213 14.14 20.77 3.50
C ASN A 213 13.43 19.86 2.50
N ILE A 214 13.83 19.93 1.22
CA ILE A 214 13.24 19.13 0.14
C ILE A 214 13.89 17.75 0.08
N ILE A 215 13.05 16.72 0.02
CA ILE A 215 13.40 15.32 -0.21
C ILE A 215 12.50 14.81 -1.32
N ASN A 216 13.04 14.05 -2.29
CA ASN A 216 12.22 13.40 -3.30
C ASN A 216 11.32 12.36 -2.62
N ALA A 217 10.01 12.48 -2.81
CA ALA A 217 9.07 11.54 -2.23
C ALA A 217 8.98 10.27 -3.08
N THR A 218 8.89 9.12 -2.43
CA THR A 218 8.38 7.90 -3.08
C THR A 218 6.86 7.92 -2.95
N ALA A 219 6.17 7.66 -4.05
CA ALA A 219 4.73 7.67 -4.07
C ALA A 219 4.15 6.53 -4.91
N PHE A 220 2.87 6.33 -4.71
CA PHE A 220 2.10 5.19 -5.15
C PHE A 220 0.76 5.68 -5.66
N TYR A 221 0.26 5.08 -6.74
CA TYR A 221 -1.03 5.47 -7.28
C TYR A 221 -1.76 4.27 -7.87
N ARG A 222 -3.09 4.33 -7.82
CA ARG A 222 -3.98 3.35 -8.43
C ARG A 222 -4.32 3.80 -9.84
N THR A 223 -4.38 2.86 -10.78
CA THR A 223 -4.85 3.10 -12.15
C THR A 223 -5.70 1.90 -12.56
N TYR A 224 -6.86 2.08 -13.19
CA TYR A 224 -7.72 0.92 -13.55
C TYR A 224 -7.76 0.57 -15.02
N ASN A 225 -7.31 1.48 -15.90
CA ASN A 225 -7.32 1.23 -17.34
C ASN A 225 -5.99 1.67 -17.98
N ILE A 226 -5.18 0.70 -18.39
CA ILE A 226 -3.92 0.94 -19.12
C ILE A 226 -4.20 1.15 -20.62
N LYS A 227 -5.34 0.62 -21.11
CA LYS A 227 -5.70 0.68 -22.53
C LYS A 227 -6.30 2.03 -22.92
N ASP A 228 -6.73 2.85 -21.96
CA ASP A 228 -7.21 4.21 -22.22
C ASP A 228 -6.07 5.23 -22.29
N PRO A 229 -6.19 6.26 -23.13
CA PRO A 229 -5.17 7.29 -23.25
C PRO A 229 -5.18 8.26 -22.06
N ILE A 230 -5.91 8.01 -20.98
CA ILE A 230 -5.87 8.77 -19.72
C ILE A 230 -5.79 7.73 -18.58
N PRO A 231 -4.70 7.69 -17.78
CA PRO A 231 -4.68 6.80 -16.62
C PRO A 231 -5.76 7.26 -15.63
N SER A 232 -6.73 6.39 -15.37
CA SER A 232 -7.81 6.61 -14.40
C SER A 232 -7.26 6.51 -12.98
N ILE A 233 -6.52 7.55 -12.58
CA ILE A 233 -5.94 7.63 -11.24
C ILE A 233 -6.99 8.16 -10.27
N ASP A 234 -7.38 7.33 -9.33
CA ASP A 234 -8.38 7.68 -8.32
C ASP A 234 -7.81 7.71 -6.90
N GLN A 235 -6.67 7.07 -6.67
CA GLN A 235 -5.95 7.11 -5.41
C GLN A 235 -4.48 7.45 -5.61
N PHE A 236 -3.94 8.20 -4.66
CA PHE A 236 -2.55 8.59 -4.61
C PHE A 236 -2.06 8.54 -3.17
N ALA A 237 -0.91 7.93 -2.90
CA ALA A 237 -0.32 7.88 -1.57
C ALA A 237 1.19 8.05 -1.59
N ILE A 238 1.74 8.53 -0.49
CA ILE A 238 3.15 8.82 -0.29
C ILE A 238 3.71 7.89 0.78
N TYR A 239 4.90 7.38 0.52
CA TYR A 239 5.73 6.69 1.50
C TYR A 239 6.35 7.71 2.46
N VAL A 240 6.10 7.56 3.77
CA VAL A 240 6.64 8.47 4.79
C VAL A 240 7.43 7.69 5.84
N PRO A 241 8.77 7.74 5.81
CA PRO A 241 9.63 7.08 6.80
C PRO A 241 9.67 7.87 8.10
N VAL A 242 8.58 7.78 8.88
CA VAL A 242 8.38 8.60 10.10
C VAL A 242 9.36 8.29 11.23
N GLU A 243 9.89 7.06 11.34
CA GLU A 243 10.96 6.74 12.30
C GLU A 243 12.18 7.64 12.05
N ASP A 244 12.66 7.67 10.80
CA ASP A 244 13.87 8.40 10.43
C ASP A 244 13.66 9.92 10.38
N LEU A 245 12.50 10.37 9.90
CA LEU A 245 12.25 11.79 9.64
C LEU A 245 11.74 12.55 10.86
N LEU A 246 10.96 11.90 11.72
CA LEU A 246 10.27 12.55 12.83
C LEU A 246 10.72 12.04 14.21
N ASN A 247 11.52 10.96 14.26
CA ASN A 247 11.93 10.27 15.48
C ASN A 247 10.72 9.80 16.30
N VAL A 248 9.82 9.09 15.63
CA VAL A 248 8.56 8.55 16.15
C VAL A 248 8.77 7.06 16.43
N GLY A 249 8.33 6.59 17.59
CA GLY A 249 8.42 5.19 18.01
C GLY A 249 7.07 4.45 17.97
N PHE A 250 7.11 3.14 18.16
CA PHE A 250 5.92 2.30 18.29
C PHE A 250 4.98 2.84 19.39
N GLY A 251 3.70 3.02 19.06
CA GLY A 251 2.66 3.52 19.96
C GLY A 251 2.56 5.04 20.02
N ASP A 252 3.48 5.79 19.40
CA ASP A 252 3.39 7.23 19.32
C ASP A 252 2.23 7.67 18.40
N SER A 253 1.68 8.84 18.68
CA SER A 253 0.58 9.43 17.92
C SER A 253 1.09 10.45 16.91
N LEU A 254 0.47 10.47 15.74
CA LEU A 254 0.70 11.42 14.66
C LEU A 254 -0.63 12.09 14.30
N TRP A 255 -0.58 13.37 14.03
CA TRP A 255 -1.67 14.15 13.50
C TRP A 255 -1.49 14.30 12.00
N ILE A 256 -2.50 13.90 11.24
CA ILE A 256 -2.49 13.90 9.78
C ILE A 256 -3.65 14.73 9.27
N LYS A 257 -3.39 15.57 8.28
CA LYS A 257 -4.42 16.33 7.54
C LYS A 257 -4.05 16.32 6.06
N THR A 258 -5.04 16.24 5.19
CA THR A 258 -4.87 16.35 3.75
C THR A 258 -5.69 17.51 3.20
N ALA A 259 -5.21 18.09 2.11
CA ALA A 259 -5.84 19.18 1.37
C ALA A 259 -5.70 18.90 -0.13
N ILE A 260 -6.80 18.90 -0.86
CA ILE A 260 -6.85 18.62 -2.30
C ILE A 260 -7.49 19.78 -3.04
N THR A 261 -6.81 20.24 -4.08
CA THR A 261 -7.36 21.16 -5.08
C THR A 261 -7.50 20.43 -6.40
N TYR A 262 -8.69 20.47 -6.99
CA TYR A 262 -8.93 20.00 -8.35
C TYR A 262 -9.18 21.19 -9.28
N CYS A 263 -8.56 21.19 -10.46
CA CYS A 263 -8.72 22.23 -11.47
C CYS A 263 -8.99 21.63 -12.85
N SER A 264 -10.08 22.08 -13.49
CA SER A 264 -10.41 21.78 -14.90
C SER A 264 -10.59 23.06 -15.72
N SER A 265 -11.59 23.86 -15.39
CA SER A 265 -11.80 25.25 -15.84
C SER A 265 -11.86 26.24 -14.68
N GLU A 266 -12.36 25.76 -13.54
CA GLU A 266 -12.33 26.41 -12.24
C GLU A 266 -11.62 25.48 -11.25
N CYS A 267 -11.18 26.02 -10.12
CA CYS A 267 -10.53 25.24 -9.08
C CYS A 267 -11.42 25.15 -7.84
N SER A 268 -11.63 23.93 -7.34
CA SER A 268 -12.23 23.67 -6.03
C SER A 268 -11.17 23.12 -5.09
N THR A 269 -11.22 23.51 -3.81
CA THR A 269 -10.30 23.02 -2.77
C THR A 269 -11.09 22.46 -1.62
N ASP A 270 -10.57 21.38 -1.04
CA ASP A 270 -11.19 20.63 0.03
C ASP A 270 -10.14 20.09 0.99
N ASP A 271 -10.43 20.19 2.28
CA ASP A 271 -9.47 20.12 3.38
C ASP A 271 -10.04 19.23 4.49
N SER A 272 -9.46 18.05 4.66
CA SER A 272 -9.89 17.14 5.73
C SER A 272 -9.71 17.70 7.14
N GLU A 273 -10.47 17.14 8.07
CA GLU A 273 -10.24 17.32 9.49
C GLU A 273 -8.93 16.67 9.97
N TRP A 274 -8.42 17.13 11.11
CA TRP A 274 -7.22 16.53 11.71
C TRP A 274 -7.50 15.11 12.23
N ILE A 275 -6.79 14.14 11.69
CA ILE A 275 -6.87 12.73 12.06
C ILE A 275 -5.74 12.39 13.05
N ASN A 276 -6.08 11.80 14.20
CA ASN A 276 -5.10 11.24 15.12
C ASN A 276 -4.84 9.77 14.78
N PHE A 277 -3.61 9.44 14.41
CA PHE A 277 -3.19 8.10 13.97
C PHE A 277 -2.07 7.56 14.87
N THR A 278 -2.22 6.33 15.35
CA THR A 278 -1.18 5.67 16.16
C THR A 278 -0.22 4.89 15.27
N TYR A 279 1.08 5.19 15.38
CA TYR A 279 2.12 4.52 14.63
C TYR A 279 2.43 3.13 15.22
N ASN A 280 2.14 2.08 14.46
CA ASN A 280 2.33 0.69 14.85
C ASN A 280 3.01 -0.08 13.70
N PRO A 281 4.33 0.09 13.51
CA PRO A 281 5.06 -0.53 12.41
C PRO A 281 5.02 -2.06 12.45
N LEU A 282 4.95 -2.68 11.27
CA LEU A 282 4.92 -4.14 11.13
C LEU A 282 6.31 -4.79 11.26
N LYS A 283 7.39 -4.00 11.32
CA LYS A 283 8.80 -4.44 11.41
C LYS A 283 9.03 -5.50 12.49
N LEU A 284 8.52 -5.29 13.70
CA LEU A 284 8.70 -6.24 14.80
C LEU A 284 8.11 -7.61 14.46
N ILE A 285 6.90 -7.63 13.93
CA ILE A 285 6.17 -8.85 13.57
C ILE A 285 6.89 -9.57 12.43
N VAL A 286 7.27 -8.84 11.38
CA VAL A 286 8.00 -9.41 10.24
C VAL A 286 9.34 -10.01 10.67
N ASN A 287 10.09 -9.31 11.52
CA ASN A 287 11.38 -9.79 12.01
C ASN A 287 11.24 -11.03 12.90
N GLU A 288 10.20 -11.09 13.75
CA GLU A 288 9.93 -12.26 14.57
C GLU A 288 9.57 -13.49 13.74
N ILE A 289 8.69 -13.32 12.75
CA ILE A 289 8.31 -14.41 11.83
C ILE A 289 9.55 -14.88 11.05
N TYR A 290 10.35 -13.95 10.51
CA TYR A 290 11.56 -14.30 9.78
C TYR A 290 12.54 -15.11 10.65
N ARG A 291 12.85 -14.61 11.86
CA ARG A 291 13.73 -15.31 12.82
C ARG A 291 13.21 -16.70 13.19
N LYS A 292 11.89 -16.85 13.36
CA LYS A 292 11.26 -18.13 13.72
C LYS A 292 11.49 -19.20 12.65
N TYR A 293 11.38 -18.85 11.37
CA TYR A 293 11.40 -19.83 10.28
C TYR A 293 12.75 -19.97 9.57
N PHE A 294 13.60 -18.94 9.56
CA PHE A 294 14.84 -18.92 8.77
C PHE A 294 16.12 -18.67 9.58
N GLY A 295 16.02 -18.38 10.87
CA GLY A 295 17.17 -18.00 11.69
C GLY A 295 17.54 -16.52 11.56
N SER A 296 18.62 -16.12 12.24
CA SER A 296 19.13 -14.74 12.28
C SER A 296 19.90 -14.35 11.03
#